data_AF-A0AAD4C923-F1
#
_entry.id   AF-A0AAD4C923-F1
#
_cell.length_a   1.000
_cell.length_b   1.000
_cell.length_c   1.000
_cell.angle_alpha   90.00
_cell.angle_beta   90.00
_cell.angle_gamma   90.00
#
_symmetry.space_group_name_H-M   'P 1'
#
loop_
_entity.id
_entity.type
_entity.pdbx_description
1 polymer ?
#
loop_
_entity_poly.entity_id
_entity_poly.type
_entity_poly.pdbx_seq_one_letter_code
_entity_poly.pdbx_strand_id
1 'polypeptide(L)' 'MKKQYEAVQDLKTEVSGFKYNDKGGAGVTLLQKDIWKRFVKSHPNAKPFKTKGFAHFYQVEALMPDKSWG' A
#
# COMPACT_ATOMS: atom_id res chain seq x y z
N MET A 1 5.20 -7.31 9.78
CA MET A 1 4.51 -6.01 9.89
C MET A 1 5.19 -4.91 9.08
N LYS A 2 6.49 -4.59 9.27
CA LYS A 2 7.20 -3.52 8.55
C LYS A 2 7.08 -3.59 7.00
N LYS A 3 7.33 -4.76 6.40
CA LYS A 3 7.24 -4.95 4.93
C LYS A 3 5.85 -4.69 4.33
N GLN A 4 4.78 -4.90 5.10
CA GLN A 4 3.41 -4.61 4.67
C GLN A 4 3.10 -3.12 4.77
N TYR A 5 3.63 -2.48 5.81
CA TYR A 5 3.53 -1.05 5.98
C TYR A 5 4.21 -0.29 4.85
N GLU A 6 5.46 -0.62 4.53
CA GLU A 6 6.22 -0.03 3.42
C GLU A 6 5.45 -0.20 2.11
N ALA A 7 4.94 -1.40 1.83
CA ALA A 7 4.13 -1.66 0.65
C ALA A 7 2.86 -0.81 0.56
N VAL A 8 2.18 -0.54 1.67
CA VAL A 8 1.01 0.34 1.70
C VAL A 8 1.40 1.82 1.61
N GLN A 9 2.53 2.19 2.19
CA GLN A 9 3.08 3.54 2.08
C GLN A 9 3.48 3.86 0.63
N ASP A 10 4.10 2.91 -0.07
CA ASP A 10 4.41 3.00 -1.51
C ASP A 10 3.15 2.99 -2.39
N LEU A 11 2.02 2.47 -1.88
CA LEU A 11 0.72 2.58 -2.56
C LEU A 11 0.04 3.92 -2.28
N LYS A 12 0.27 4.51 -1.10
CA LYS A 12 -0.26 5.83 -0.71
C LYS A 12 0.55 6.99 -1.29
N THR A 13 1.76 6.75 -1.81
CA THR A 13 2.55 7.79 -2.50
C THR A 13 1.93 8.13 -3.85
N GLU A 14 2.02 9.41 -4.24
CA GLU A 14 1.46 9.92 -5.49
C GLU A 14 2.05 9.24 -6.74
N VAL A 15 3.28 8.73 -6.62
CA VAL A 15 3.99 7.96 -7.65
C VAL A 15 3.24 6.67 -8.04
N SER A 16 2.46 6.11 -7.13
CA SER A 16 1.70 4.88 -7.39
C SER A 16 0.53 5.12 -8.34
N GLY A 17 -0.06 6.32 -8.33
CA GLY A 17 -1.28 6.65 -9.08
C GLY A 17 -2.52 5.86 -8.64
N PHE A 18 -2.47 5.15 -7.50
CA PHE A 18 -3.59 4.39 -6.95
C PHE A 18 -4.30 5.14 -5.83
N LYS A 19 -5.64 5.10 -5.83
CA LYS A 19 -6.42 5.49 -4.66
C LYS A 19 -6.43 4.32 -3.68
N TYR A 20 -5.39 4.24 -2.86
CA TYR A 20 -5.34 3.28 -1.76
C TYR A 20 -6.34 3.65 -0.67
N ASN A 21 -7.16 2.70 -0.25
CA ASN A 21 -8.08 2.81 0.88
C ASN A 21 -7.78 1.70 1.90
N ASP A 22 -7.67 2.03 3.18
CA ASP A 22 -7.39 1.06 4.24
C ASP A 22 -8.48 -0.03 4.37
N LYS A 23 -9.72 0.25 3.94
CA LYS A 23 -10.81 -0.73 3.90
C LYS A 23 -10.88 -1.54 2.60
N GLY A 24 -10.55 -0.92 1.46
CA GLY A 24 -10.75 -1.49 0.11
C GLY A 24 -9.47 -1.92 -0.63
N GLY A 25 -8.30 -1.60 -0.10
CA GLY A 25 -7.00 -1.81 -0.75
C GLY A 25 -6.72 -0.75 -1.81
N ALA A 26 -5.82 -1.06 -2.74
CA ALA A 26 -5.46 -0.19 -3.85
C ALA A 26 -6.58 0.03 -4.88
N GLY A 27 -7.67 -0.75 -4.80
CA GLY A 27 -8.84 -0.57 -5.67
C GLY A 27 -8.49 -0.65 -7.15
N VAL A 28 -7.51 -1.50 -7.52
CA VAL A 28 -6.93 -1.54 -8.87
C VAL A 28 -8.00 -1.81 -9.90
N THR A 29 -8.32 -0.80 -10.71
CA THR A 29 -9.23 -0.92 -11.84
C THR A 29 -8.55 -1.58 -13.03
N LEU A 30 -9.34 -2.04 -14.02
CA LEU A 30 -8.82 -2.63 -15.26
C LEU A 30 -7.81 -1.71 -15.97
N LEU A 31 -8.04 -0.39 -15.91
CA LEU A 31 -7.16 0.63 -16.50
C LEU A 31 -5.77 0.68 -15.84
N GLN A 32 -5.71 0.36 -14.54
CA GLN A 32 -4.49 0.41 -13.75
C GLN A 32 -3.83 -0.97 -13.60
N LYS A 33 -4.33 -1.99 -14.33
CA LYS A 33 -3.81 -3.36 -14.26
C LYS A 33 -2.34 -3.44 -14.70
N ASP A 34 -1.95 -2.70 -15.72
CA ASP A 34 -0.57 -2.64 -16.21
C ASP A 34 0.36 -1.91 -15.24
N ILE A 35 -0.11 -0.80 -14.68
CA ILE A 35 0.60 -0.03 -13.64
C ILE A 35 0.81 -0.93 -12.41
N TRP A 36 -0.22 -1.67 -11.99
CA TRP A 36 -0.16 -2.58 -10.85
C TRP A 36 0.82 -3.71 -11.09
N LYS A 37 0.84 -4.26 -12.31
CA LYS A 37 1.74 -5.35 -12.69
C LYS A 37 3.20 -4.90 -12.65
N ARG A 38 3.50 -3.65 -13.06
CA ARG A 38 4.83 -3.05 -12.91
C ARG A 38 5.16 -2.77 -11.44
N PHE A 39 4.22 -2.20 -10.69
CA PHE A 39 4.40 -1.87 -9.27
C PHE A 39 4.72 -3.10 -8.43
N VAL A 40 3.95 -4.19 -8.57
CA VAL A 40 4.18 -5.46 -7.86
C VAL A 40 5.48 -6.15 -8.29
N LYS A 41 6.00 -5.86 -9.49
CA LYS A 41 7.30 -6.38 -9.93
C LYS A 41 8.45 -5.78 -9.10
N SER A 42 8.34 -4.49 -8.76
CA SER A 42 9.31 -3.81 -7.87
C SER A 42 8.97 -4.01 -6.39
N HIS A 43 7.69 -4.15 -6.04
CA HIS A 43 7.18 -4.24 -4.66
C HIS A 43 6.32 -5.51 -4.51
N PRO A 44 6.93 -6.71 -4.49
CA PRO A 44 6.19 -7.97 -4.41
C PRO A 44 5.32 -8.10 -3.16
N ASN A 45 5.66 -7.36 -2.09
CA ASN A 45 4.90 -7.32 -0.84
C ASN A 45 3.57 -6.55 -0.96
N ALA A 46 3.38 -5.75 -2.02
CA ALA A 46 2.14 -5.02 -2.29
C ALA A 46 1.04 -5.88 -2.92
N LYS A 47 1.42 -7.04 -3.47
CA LYS A 47 0.54 -7.99 -4.16
C LYS A 47 -0.76 -8.34 -3.39
N PRO A 48 -0.73 -8.64 -2.07
CA PRO A 48 -1.95 -8.91 -1.30
C PRO A 48 -2.87 -7.69 -1.14
N PHE A 49 -2.37 -6.47 -1.30
CA PHE A 49 -3.13 -5.22 -1.08
C PHE A 49 -3.87 -4.70 -2.32
N LYS A 50 -3.90 -5.50 -3.40
CA LYS A 50 -4.60 -5.17 -4.65
C LYS A 50 -6.09 -4.93 -4.43
N THR A 51 -6.72 -5.85 -3.73
CA THR A 51 -8.18 -5.92 -3.49
C THR A 51 -8.49 -6.05 -2.01
N LYS A 52 -7.46 -6.16 -1.16
CA LYS A 52 -7.58 -6.30 0.28
C LYS A 52 -7.07 -5.03 0.95
N GLY A 53 -7.94 -4.33 1.63
CA GLY A 53 -7.56 -3.23 2.50
C GLY A 53 -6.66 -3.71 3.63
N PHE A 54 -5.72 -2.86 4.02
CA PHE A 54 -4.95 -3.07 5.23
C PHE A 54 -5.57 -2.22 6.34
N ALA A 55 -6.67 -2.71 6.92
CA ALA A 55 -7.37 -2.02 8.01
C ALA A 55 -6.46 -1.79 9.24
N HIS A 56 -5.45 -2.64 9.39
CA HIS A 56 -4.44 -2.54 10.44
C HIS A 56 -3.30 -1.57 10.11
N PHE A 57 -3.34 -0.84 8.97
CA PHE A 57 -2.30 0.13 8.62
C PHE A 57 -2.09 1.15 9.73
N TYR A 58 -3.17 1.71 10.28
CA TYR A 58 -3.12 2.70 11.36
C TYR A 58 -2.57 2.11 12.67
N GLN A 59 -2.87 0.84 12.97
CA GLN A 59 -2.32 0.16 14.14
C GLN A 59 -0.82 -0.10 13.97
N VAL A 60 -0.38 -0.48 12.77
CA VAL A 60 1.04 -0.67 12.47
C VAL A 60 1.77 0.68 12.47
N GLU A 61 1.15 1.74 11.96
CA GLU A 61 1.67 3.12 12.02
C GLU A 61 1.88 3.58 13.47
N ALA A 62 0.89 3.40 14.32
CA ALA A 62 0.96 3.75 15.74
C ALA A 62 1.99 2.91 16.52
N LEU A 63 2.27 1.67 16.05
CA LEU A 63 3.26 0.77 16.64
C LEU A 63 4.67 0.98 16.07
N MET A 64 4.85 1.82 15.06
CA MET A 64 6.17 2.11 14.52
C MET A 64 6.73 3.38 15.18
N PRO A 65 7.75 3.24 16.06
CA PRO A 65 8.31 4.36 16.81
C PRO A 65 9.07 5.39 15.96
N ASP A 66 9.24 5.13 14.66
CA ASP A 66 10.08 5.92 13.75
C ASP A 66 9.33 7.09 13.08
N LYS A 67 8.00 7.20 13.25
CA LYS A 67 7.22 8.32 12.67
C LYS A 67 6.93 9.48 13.62
N SER A 68 7.41 9.40 14.86
CA SER A 68 7.45 10.55 15.78
C SER A 68 8.79 11.27 15.68
N TRP A 69 9.07 11.95 14.57
CA TRP A 69 9.97 13.11 14.57
C TRP A 69 9.78 13.96 13.32
N GLY A 70 9.24 15.18 13.51
CA GLY A 70 9.29 16.30 12.57
C GLY A 70 7.95 16.74 12.01
#